data_AF-A0A958IKG1-F1
#
_entry.id   AF-A0A958IKG1-F1
#
_cell.length_a   1.000
_cell.length_b   1.000
_cell.length_c   1.000
_cell.angle_alpha   90.00
_cell.angle_beta   90.00
_cell.angle_gamma   90.00
#
_symmetry.space_group_name_H-M   'P 1'
#
loop_
_entity.id
_entity.type
_entity.pdbx_description
1 polymer ?
#
loop_
_entity_poly.entity_id
_entity_poly.type
_entity_poly.pdbx_seq_one_letter_code
_entity_poly.pdbx_strand_id
1 'polypeptide(L)'
;MYNDLSKSNQSEESVNQTTAGPDKPAIPAKDNKQTLQYTPIEKKIQLEILNGCGESGVAKQLANLLKDKKYDIVNSGNYMEKGNTNWNVEETRIIDQLGNQQNARVLADVMGVLYSNVETYENVSPIADLTIIIGKDYKTLAIFQ
;
A
#
# COMPACT_ATOMS: atom_id res chain seq x y z
N MET A 1 -9.10 -58.53 -39.01
CA MET A 1 -10.03 -59.37 -38.22
C MET A 1 -9.87 -58.94 -36.78
N TYR A 2 -10.81 -58.32 -36.07
CA TYR A 2 -12.27 -58.10 -36.21
C TYR A 2 -12.57 -56.62 -36.59
N ASN A 3 -13.41 -56.30 -37.57
CA ASN A 3 -14.90 -56.18 -37.53
C ASN A 3 -15.37 -55.22 -36.41
N ASP A 4 -16.21 -54.21 -36.63
CA ASP A 4 -17.35 -54.24 -37.54
C ASP A 4 -17.90 -52.86 -37.97
N LEU A 5 -18.52 -52.94 -39.15
CA LEU A 5 -19.41 -52.08 -39.94
C LEU A 5 -20.15 -50.92 -39.23
N SER A 6 -20.17 -49.73 -39.86
CA SER A 6 -21.26 -49.33 -40.80
C SER A 6 -21.46 -47.81 -40.91
N LYS A 7 -21.59 -47.36 -42.18
CA LYS A 7 -22.60 -46.43 -42.75
C LYS A 7 -22.69 -45.01 -42.16
N SER A 8 -22.23 -43.97 -42.86
CA SER A 8 -22.79 -43.29 -44.05
C SER A 8 -23.82 -42.19 -43.74
N ASN A 9 -23.52 -41.02 -44.32
CA ASN A 9 -24.42 -39.96 -44.83
C ASN A 9 -25.02 -38.90 -43.88
N GLN A 10 -24.51 -37.68 -44.10
CA GLN A 10 -25.18 -36.42 -44.47
C GLN A 10 -26.45 -35.92 -43.75
N SER A 11 -26.39 -34.59 -43.57
CA SER A 11 -27.45 -33.55 -43.59
C SER A 11 -28.40 -33.37 -42.41
N GLU A 12 -28.18 -32.21 -41.76
CA GLU A 12 -29.11 -31.09 -41.52
C GLU A 12 -30.30 -31.19 -40.54
N GLU A 13 -30.27 -30.18 -39.64
CA GLU A 13 -31.33 -29.34 -39.08
C GLU A 13 -32.48 -29.87 -38.17
N SER A 14 -32.56 -29.15 -37.05
CA SER A 14 -33.73 -28.79 -36.23
C SER A 14 -34.29 -29.82 -35.24
N VAL A 15 -34.34 -29.45 -33.96
CA VAL A 15 -35.57 -29.07 -33.22
C VAL A 15 -35.23 -28.79 -31.74
N ASN A 16 -35.84 -27.71 -31.25
CA ASN A 16 -35.79 -27.06 -29.95
C ASN A 16 -36.52 -27.87 -28.85
N GLN A 17 -36.02 -27.88 -27.59
CA GLN A 17 -36.79 -27.59 -26.35
C GLN A 17 -36.01 -27.85 -25.04
N THR A 18 -35.62 -26.75 -24.40
CA THR A 18 -35.72 -26.32 -22.99
C THR A 18 -36.04 -27.30 -21.85
N THR A 19 -35.24 -27.24 -20.78
CA THR A 19 -35.73 -27.20 -19.37
C THR A 19 -35.00 -26.10 -18.56
N ALA A 20 -35.77 -25.27 -17.85
CA ALA A 20 -35.37 -24.17 -16.94
C ALA A 20 -35.25 -24.69 -15.48
N GLY A 21 -34.61 -24.06 -14.48
CA GLY A 21 -34.09 -22.69 -14.25
C GLY A 21 -32.95 -22.67 -13.19
N PRO A 22 -32.75 -21.67 -12.29
CA PRO A 22 -33.53 -20.45 -12.01
C PRO A 22 -32.80 -19.13 -12.31
N ASP A 23 -33.56 -18.18 -12.85
CA ASP A 23 -33.50 -16.71 -12.74
C ASP A 23 -32.13 -16.04 -12.50
N LYS A 24 -31.36 -15.91 -13.59
CA LYS A 24 -30.42 -14.80 -13.73
C LYS A 24 -31.25 -13.52 -13.94
N PRO A 25 -31.11 -12.46 -13.13
CA PRO A 25 -31.72 -11.18 -13.45
C PRO A 25 -31.26 -10.77 -14.84
N ALA A 26 -32.20 -10.70 -15.78
CA ALA A 26 -31.96 -10.12 -17.09
C ALA A 26 -31.54 -8.67 -16.85
N ILE A 27 -30.36 -8.28 -17.34
CA ILE A 27 -29.99 -6.87 -17.39
C ILE A 27 -30.97 -6.23 -18.38
N PRO A 28 -31.88 -5.35 -17.96
CA PRO A 28 -32.71 -4.64 -18.91
C PRO A 28 -31.79 -3.74 -19.74
N ALA A 29 -31.65 -4.05 -21.03
CA ALA A 29 -31.02 -3.17 -21.99
C ALA A 29 -31.88 -1.90 -22.09
N LYS A 30 -31.54 -0.88 -21.31
CA LYS A 30 -31.96 0.49 -21.55
C LYS A 30 -30.72 1.38 -21.56
N ASP A 31 -30.55 1.97 -22.73
CA ASP A 31 -29.58 2.98 -23.11
C ASP A 31 -29.46 4.06 -22.03
N ASN A 32 -28.41 3.96 -21.22
CA ASN A 32 -27.90 5.04 -20.39
C ASN A 32 -26.39 4.88 -20.35
N LYS A 33 -25.70 5.54 -21.29
CA LYS A 33 -24.25 5.68 -21.26
C LYS A 33 -23.87 6.60 -20.09
N GLN A 34 -23.96 6.09 -18.85
CA GLN A 34 -23.23 6.68 -17.74
C GLN A 34 -21.75 6.40 -17.99
N THR A 35 -21.06 7.38 -18.54
CA THR A 35 -19.59 7.43 -18.54
C THR A 35 -19.14 7.30 -17.09
N LEU A 36 -18.54 6.16 -16.73
CA LEU A 36 -17.85 6.01 -15.46
C LEU A 36 -16.73 7.05 -15.43
N GLN A 37 -16.91 8.11 -14.65
CA GLN A 37 -15.88 9.10 -14.42
C GLN A 37 -14.84 8.44 -13.51
N TYR A 38 -13.75 7.92 -14.10
CA TYR A 38 -12.61 7.42 -13.34
C TYR A 38 -11.80 8.63 -12.88
N THR A 39 -11.97 9.04 -11.63
CA THR A 39 -11.03 9.96 -11.00
C THR A 39 -9.78 9.15 -10.65
N PRO A 40 -8.58 9.51 -11.17
CA PRO A 40 -7.36 8.87 -10.73
C PRO A 40 -7.24 8.99 -9.21
N ILE A 41 -7.04 7.88 -8.52
CA ILE A 41 -6.66 7.89 -7.11
C ILE A 41 -5.24 8.44 -7.02
N GLU A 42 -5.07 9.60 -6.37
CA GLU A 42 -3.74 10.13 -6.08
C GLU A 42 -3.00 9.16 -5.15
N LYS A 43 -1.85 8.65 -5.60
CA LYS A 43 -0.99 7.81 -4.76
C LYS A 43 -0.40 8.70 -3.66
N LYS A 44 -0.80 8.46 -2.42
CA LYS A 44 -0.19 9.07 -1.24
C LYS A 44 1.14 8.40 -0.93
N ILE A 45 2.08 9.18 -0.38
CA ILE A 45 3.32 8.64 0.17
C ILE A 45 2.98 7.78 1.39
N GLN A 46 3.42 6.53 1.35
CA GLN A 46 3.20 5.55 2.42
C GLN A 46 4.36 5.56 3.41
N LEU A 47 4.03 5.65 4.70
CA LEU A 47 4.99 5.75 5.79
C LEU A 47 4.87 4.59 6.78
N GLU A 48 6.02 4.08 7.18
CA GLU A 48 6.21 3.30 8.40
C GLU A 48 6.82 4.18 9.50
N ILE A 49 6.34 4.04 10.73
CA ILE A 49 6.84 4.81 11.88
C ILE A 49 7.31 3.88 13.00
N LEU A 50 8.57 3.98 13.39
CA LEU A 50 9.20 3.10 14.39
C LEU A 50 9.72 3.92 15.57
N ASN A 51 9.25 3.61 16.77
CA ASN A 51 9.74 4.21 18.01
C ASN A 51 11.09 3.60 18.41
N GLY A 52 12.16 4.37 18.29
CA GLY A 52 13.50 3.98 18.72
C GLY A 52 14.00 4.71 19.97
N CYS A 53 13.18 5.55 20.60
CA CYS A 53 13.61 6.41 21.70
C CYS A 53 13.10 5.97 23.09
N GLY A 54 12.13 5.04 23.14
CA GLY A 54 11.60 4.48 24.39
C GLY A 54 10.43 5.24 25.00
N GLU A 55 10.01 6.36 24.39
CA GLU A 55 8.90 7.16 24.90
C GLU A 55 7.55 6.57 24.48
N SER A 56 6.70 6.28 25.44
CA SER A 56 5.42 5.61 25.18
C SER A 56 4.48 6.52 24.36
N GLY A 57 3.91 5.96 23.28
CA GLY A 57 2.93 6.65 22.44
C GLY A 57 3.51 7.60 21.40
N VAL A 58 4.82 7.84 21.36
CA VAL A 58 5.43 8.82 20.44
C VAL A 58 5.21 8.47 18.96
N ALA A 59 5.28 7.19 18.57
CA ALA A 59 4.99 6.74 17.21
C ALA A 59 3.53 7.01 16.81
N LYS A 60 2.60 6.79 17.74
CA LYS A 60 1.17 7.06 17.52
C LYS A 60 0.91 8.57 17.40
N GLN A 61 1.58 9.38 18.22
CA GLN A 61 1.50 10.84 18.14
C GLN A 61 2.00 11.33 16.78
N LEU A 62 3.18 10.88 16.33
CA LEU A 62 3.72 11.24 15.02
C LEU A 62 2.80 10.79 13.87
N ALA A 63 2.24 9.59 13.96
CA ALA A 63 1.31 9.07 12.97
C ALA A 63 0.10 9.99 12.78
N ASN A 64 -0.45 10.54 13.86
CA ASN A 64 -1.58 11.48 13.78
C ASN A 64 -1.16 12.79 13.10
N LEU A 65 -0.02 13.36 13.49
CA LEU A 65 0.51 14.59 12.90
C LEU A 65 0.78 14.47 11.39
N LEU A 66 1.29 13.32 10.95
CA LEU A 66 1.58 13.06 9.54
C LEU A 66 0.31 12.73 8.72
N LYS A 67 -0.71 12.10 9.32
CA LYS A 67 -2.02 11.93 8.68
C LYS A 67 -2.68 13.26 8.36
N ASP A 68 -2.58 14.23 9.26
CA ASP A 68 -3.11 15.58 9.04
C ASP A 68 -2.43 16.27 7.84
N LYS A 69 -1.15 15.92 7.60
CA LYS A 69 -0.35 16.33 6.44
C LYS A 69 -0.54 15.44 5.19
N LYS A 70 -1.56 14.58 5.17
CA LYS A 70 -1.97 13.73 4.04
C LYS A 70 -1.05 12.56 3.69
N TYR A 71 -0.11 12.20 4.57
CA TYR A 71 0.62 10.95 4.44
C TYR A 71 -0.27 9.74 4.77
N ASP A 72 -0.02 8.61 4.12
CA ASP A 72 -0.69 7.35 4.39
C ASP A 72 0.17 6.51 5.35
N ILE A 73 -0.32 6.24 6.56
CA ILE A 73 0.45 5.50 7.57
C ILE A 73 0.06 4.03 7.47
N VAL A 74 0.97 3.22 6.93
CA VAL A 74 0.74 1.79 6.70
C VAL A 74 1.19 0.94 7.87
N ASN A 75 2.18 1.41 8.64
CA ASN A 75 2.66 0.73 9.84
C ASN A 75 3.12 1.72 10.92
N SER A 76 2.95 1.33 12.19
CA SER A 76 3.45 2.06 13.36
C SER A 76 3.82 1.05 14.45
N GLY A 77 5.04 1.10 14.98
CA GLY A 77 5.50 0.16 16.00
C GLY A 77 6.74 0.62 16.74
N ASN A 78 7.44 -0.33 17.36
CA ASN A 78 8.74 -0.09 17.98
C ASN A 78 9.87 -0.46 17.00
N TYR A 79 10.99 0.26 17.09
CA TYR A 79 12.16 -0.05 16.31
C TYR A 79 12.79 -1.36 16.80
N MET A 80 12.89 -2.32 15.88
CA MET A 80 13.48 -3.64 16.14
C MET A 80 14.86 -3.71 15.50
N GLU A 81 15.86 -4.09 16.29
CA GLU A 81 17.22 -4.31 15.81
C GLU A 81 17.68 -5.70 16.28
N LYS A 82 18.12 -6.54 15.35
CA LYS A 82 18.57 -7.92 15.63
C LYS A 82 17.55 -8.71 16.47
N GLY A 83 16.26 -8.55 16.17
CA GLY A 83 15.17 -9.26 16.83
C GLY A 83 14.77 -8.72 18.21
N ASN A 84 15.41 -7.66 18.69
CA ASN A 84 15.12 -7.05 19.99
C ASN A 84 14.68 -5.60 19.78
N THR A 85 13.84 -5.08 20.68
CA THR A 85 13.49 -3.67 20.63
C THR A 85 14.70 -2.83 20.99
N ASN A 86 15.01 -1.83 20.16
CA ASN A 86 16.10 -0.88 20.42
C ASN A 86 15.51 0.49 20.79
N TRP A 87 15.84 0.97 21.99
CA TRP A 87 15.40 2.24 22.57
C TRP A 87 16.50 3.33 22.60
N ASN A 88 17.66 3.04 22.03
CA ASN A 88 18.85 3.89 22.09
C ASN A 88 19.13 4.61 20.77
N VAL A 89 18.09 4.91 19.99
CA VAL A 89 18.22 5.76 18.81
C VAL A 89 18.33 7.20 19.30
N GLU A 90 19.51 7.79 19.14
CA GLU A 90 19.77 9.17 19.60
C GLU A 90 19.08 10.20 18.71
N GLU A 91 19.26 10.07 17.39
CA GLU A 91 18.73 11.02 16.40
C GLU A 91 17.67 10.38 15.51
N THR A 92 16.65 11.16 15.14
CA THR A 92 15.58 10.73 14.26
C THR A 92 16.09 10.63 12.83
N ARG A 93 15.72 9.55 12.15
CA ARG A 93 16.19 9.23 10.78
C ARG A 93 15.03 8.90 9.87
N ILE A 94 15.21 9.22 8.59
CA ILE A 94 14.25 8.89 7.52
C ILE A 94 14.98 8.00 6.53
N ILE A 95 14.38 6.84 6.24
CA ILE A 95 14.90 5.87 5.30
C ILE A 95 13.99 5.87 4.07
N ASP A 96 14.57 6.17 2.91
CA ASP A 96 13.96 5.92 1.61
C ASP A 96 14.14 4.45 1.21
N GLN A 97 13.01 3.77 1.00
CA GLN A 97 12.98 2.34 0.67
C GLN A 97 12.99 2.08 -0.84
N LEU A 98 12.80 3.11 -1.67
CA LEU A 98 12.58 3.00 -3.12
C LEU A 98 13.75 3.47 -3.98
N GLY A 99 14.83 3.95 -3.37
CA GLY A 99 15.99 4.49 -4.09
C GLY A 99 15.78 5.91 -4.63
N ASN A 100 14.72 6.62 -4.23
CA ASN A 100 14.48 8.02 -4.55
C ASN A 100 14.34 8.89 -3.28
N GLN A 101 15.43 9.56 -2.91
CA GLN A 101 15.49 10.44 -1.74
C GLN A 101 14.61 11.69 -1.79
N GLN A 102 14.02 12.06 -2.94
CA GLN A 102 13.28 13.32 -3.03
C GLN A 102 12.14 13.38 -2.01
N ASN A 103 11.35 12.31 -1.90
CA ASN A 103 10.26 12.24 -0.94
C ASN A 103 10.75 12.24 0.51
N ALA A 104 11.89 11.59 0.77
CA ALA A 104 12.50 11.57 2.09
C ALA A 104 12.98 12.95 2.55
N ARG A 105 13.56 13.75 1.63
CA ARG A 105 14.02 15.11 1.94
C ARG A 105 12.85 16.07 2.17
N VAL A 106 11.78 15.97 1.37
CA VAL A 106 10.56 16.74 1.61
C VAL A 106 9.97 16.40 2.98
N LEU A 107 9.94 15.11 3.35
CA LEU A 107 9.50 14.69 4.68
C LEU A 107 10.44 15.21 5.78
N ALA A 108 11.75 15.24 5.53
CA ALA A 108 12.72 15.80 6.46
C ALA A 108 12.46 17.28 6.75
N ASP A 109 12.17 18.08 5.71
CA ASP A 109 11.77 19.48 5.86
C ASP A 109 10.49 19.63 6.69
N VAL A 110 9.49 18.79 6.41
CA VAL A 110 8.21 18.77 7.15
C VAL A 110 8.41 18.45 8.63
N MET A 111 9.35 17.57 8.94
CA MET A 111 9.62 17.12 10.31
C MET A 111 10.65 17.99 11.05
N GLY A 112 11.50 18.73 10.34
CA GLY A 112 12.68 19.37 10.91
C GLY A 112 13.84 18.40 11.16
N VAL A 113 13.93 17.31 10.40
CA VAL A 113 15.03 16.33 10.46
C VAL A 113 16.18 16.81 9.56
N LEU A 114 17.41 16.68 10.03
CA LEU A 114 18.59 17.03 9.23
C LEU A 114 18.73 16.11 8.02
N TYR A 115 19.10 16.65 6.85
CA TYR A 115 19.31 15.84 5.65
C TYR A 115 20.46 14.82 5.79
N SER A 116 21.41 15.06 6.71
CA SER A 116 22.44 14.06 7.07
C SER A 116 21.86 12.78 7.67
N ASN A 117 20.62 12.85 8.18
CA ASN A 117 19.88 11.74 8.79
C ASN A 117 18.84 11.14 7.83
N VAL A 118 18.95 11.46 6.53
CA VAL A 118 18.21 10.82 5.45
C VAL A 118 19.09 9.75 4.83
N GLU A 119 18.66 8.51 4.93
CA GLU A 119 19.33 7.32 4.41
C GLU A 119 18.52 6.72 3.25
N THR A 120 19.17 5.92 2.40
CA THR A 120 18.50 5.15 1.34
C THR A 120 18.91 3.69 1.45
N TYR A 121 17.93 2.81 1.50
CA TYR A 121 18.15 1.36 1.37
C TYR A 121 17.16 0.82 0.37
N GLU A 122 17.66 0.30 -0.74
CA GLU A 122 16.81 -0.38 -1.72
C GLU A 122 16.40 -1.74 -1.15
N ASN A 123 15.19 -1.80 -0.60
CA ASN A 123 14.60 -3.03 -0.09
C ASN A 123 13.87 -3.74 -1.22
N VAL A 124 14.09 -5.05 -1.37
CA VAL A 124 13.47 -5.86 -2.43
C VAL A 124 11.94 -5.96 -2.27
N SER A 125 11.43 -5.81 -1.04
CA SER A 125 10.01 -5.89 -0.75
C SER A 125 9.61 -4.90 0.36
N PRO A 126 9.63 -3.59 0.07
CA PRO A 126 9.30 -2.58 1.06
C PRO A 126 7.79 -2.58 1.33
N ILE A 127 7.41 -2.39 2.59
CA ILE A 127 5.99 -2.27 2.98
C ILE A 127 5.48 -0.82 2.95
N ALA A 128 6.39 0.15 2.80
CA ALA A 128 6.15 1.58 2.78
C ALA A 128 7.13 2.25 1.81
N ASP A 129 6.81 3.44 1.31
CA ASP A 129 7.75 4.21 0.49
C ASP A 129 8.92 4.74 1.37
N LEU A 130 8.61 5.16 2.61
CA LEU A 130 9.59 5.67 3.57
C LEU A 130 9.38 5.06 4.97
N THR A 131 10.47 4.86 5.71
CA THR A 131 10.45 4.50 7.14
C THR A 131 11.02 5.63 7.99
N ILE A 132 10.31 6.02 9.04
CA ILE A 132 10.80 6.96 10.06
C ILE A 132 11.22 6.16 11.29
N ILE A 133 12.45 6.36 11.76
CA ILE A 133 12.90 5.86 13.07
C ILE A 133 13.03 7.05 14.00
N ILE A 134 12.18 7.11 15.03
CA ILE A 134 12.12 8.22 15.99
C ILE A 134 13.25 8.07 17.02
N GLY A 135 14.09 9.10 17.11
CA GLY A 135 15.17 9.22 18.09
C GLY A 135 14.78 10.00 19.34
N LYS A 136 15.69 10.05 20.31
CA LYS A 136 15.54 10.81 21.57
C LYS A 136 15.43 12.31 21.34
N ASP A 137 15.91 12.79 20.20
CA ASP A 137 15.76 14.16 19.71
C ASP A 137 14.33 14.54 19.31
N TYR A 138 13.32 13.65 19.31
CA TYR A 138 11.99 13.97 18.77
C TYR A 138 11.34 15.24 19.34
N LYS A 139 11.64 15.59 20.60
CA LYS A 139 11.14 16.81 21.27
C LYS A 139 11.74 18.10 20.71
N THR A 140 12.76 18.04 19.86
CA THR A 140 13.37 19.21 19.20
C THR A 140 12.91 19.36 17.76
N LEU A 141 12.28 18.33 17.19
CA LEU A 141 11.77 18.34 15.82
C LEU A 141 10.57 19.27 15.67
N ALA A 142 10.54 19.99 14.54
CA ALA A 142 9.54 21.01 14.26
C ALA A 142 8.09 20.46 14.25
N ILE A 143 7.89 19.20 13.86
CA ILE A 143 6.55 18.60 13.80
C ILE A 143 5.94 18.31 15.19
N PHE A 144 6.75 18.29 16.25
CA PHE A 144 6.29 18.03 17.62
C PHE A 144 6.14 19.32 18.46
N GLN A 145 6.43 20.49 17.89
CA GLN A 145 6.18 21.81 18.51
C GLN A 145 4.80 22.34 18.12
#